data_AF-A0A2G6BMD8-F1
#
_entry.id   AF-A0A2G6BMD8-F1
#
_cell.length_a   1.000
_cell.length_b   1.000
_cell.length_c   1.000
_cell.angle_alpha   90.00
_cell.angle_beta   90.00
_cell.angle_gamma   90.00
#
_symmetry.space_group_name_H-M   'P 1'
#
loop_
_entity.id
_entity.type
_entity.pdbx_description
1 polymer ?
#
loop_
_entity_poly.entity_id
_entity_poly.type
_entity_poly.pdbx_seq_one_letter_code
_entity_poly.pdbx_strand_id
1 'polypeptide(L)'
;MSKKVKFVALLIISVSSLFCSNLDLNSFKTPEMHRQSLFLSGGLGSSLLNFDVEMGPQSYKQFGYKNNLGGSLKYLYLTELRESSSHLESYFSFLTKTLSENENIENKYGNDLGEEGEENDHNGYDIQQEFGISGRKRVYMMETPLFLEGSLGFDQSYRSKWDKEDKDIDIQSYYQNENTNEVLKYDQISTSAEVSPTISFGYGRIENISDIRKGIEIVKQLKESNLISRMLTREELIQLGELIAKIENDRVFDFREKKKYQLKSINDFFLKLGVLESTNIDFFTTLSDTWQYYKNSSFTGDEIKCNIFSSYQTQWEENEIKKEITDYITPQNNYTTNKRYTKETESKGVGFSIQYDRAYSIDLHWGYNLNTLAYLNKEYIDSKVKNIYKENEDTIYRDTIDRDDNHLTQIYSIKNSIEYIPTSRTKLKLSNILKYENYYTKRDEVSESSYFGEDKYSSKTRIEISSIELNLSGIYQLSMETKILARVGVQYSNQTQDNFRDGEKPGSFSDIDTSITLAIKYDIL
;
A
#
# COMPACT_ATOMS: atom_id res chain seq x y z
N MET A 1 9.41 -24.66 -16.50
CA MET A 1 9.21 -24.88 -15.04
C MET A 1 10.16 -25.98 -14.55
N SER A 2 11.13 -25.66 -13.69
CA SER A 2 12.13 -26.63 -13.21
C SER A 2 11.48 -27.74 -12.37
N LYS A 3 12.07 -28.94 -12.35
CA LYS A 3 11.56 -30.09 -11.56
C LYS A 3 11.36 -29.77 -10.06
N LYS A 4 12.09 -28.78 -9.51
CA LYS A 4 11.99 -28.35 -8.11
C LYS A 4 10.66 -27.64 -7.79
N VAL A 5 10.14 -26.83 -8.71
CA VAL A 5 8.87 -26.10 -8.54
C VAL A 5 7.67 -27.05 -8.52
N LYS A 6 7.74 -28.13 -9.32
CA LYS A 6 6.71 -29.18 -9.33
C LYS A 6 6.60 -29.93 -8.00
N PHE A 7 7.71 -30.10 -7.27
CA PHE A 7 7.74 -30.83 -6.00
C PHE A 7 7.14 -30.03 -4.84
N VAL A 8 7.41 -28.72 -4.76
CA VAL A 8 6.83 -27.83 -3.73
C VAL A 8 5.32 -27.65 -3.93
N ALA A 9 4.87 -27.49 -5.18
CA ALA A 9 3.44 -27.38 -5.48
C ALA A 9 2.65 -28.65 -5.08
N LEU A 10 3.24 -29.84 -5.24
CA LEU A 10 2.62 -31.12 -4.89
C LEU A 10 2.48 -31.32 -3.37
N LEU A 11 3.44 -30.80 -2.59
CA LEU A 11 3.44 -30.90 -1.12
C LEU A 11 2.40 -29.96 -0.47
N ILE A 12 2.02 -28.88 -1.16
CA ILE A 12 0.98 -27.94 -0.72
C ILE A 12 -0.44 -28.50 -0.97
N ILE A 13 -0.64 -29.23 -2.08
CA ILE A 13 -1.95 -29.81 -2.40
C ILE A 13 -2.31 -30.95 -1.43
N SER A 14 -1.34 -31.72 -0.94
CA SER A 14 -1.58 -32.90 -0.10
C SER A 14 -1.99 -32.60 1.35
N VAL A 15 -1.71 -31.39 1.88
CA VAL A 15 -2.09 -31.04 3.27
C VAL A 15 -3.59 -30.71 3.39
N SER A 16 -4.25 -30.38 2.28
CA SER A 16 -5.65 -29.95 2.27
C SER A 16 -6.67 -31.07 2.50
N SER A 17 -6.27 -32.35 2.40
CA SER A 17 -7.19 -33.50 2.50
C SER A 17 -7.30 -34.14 3.89
N LEU A 18 -6.59 -33.64 4.92
CA LEU A 18 -6.40 -34.37 6.17
C LEU A 18 -7.27 -33.94 7.37
N PHE A 19 -8.19 -32.99 7.24
CA PHE A 19 -8.89 -32.48 8.41
C PHE A 19 -10.40 -32.31 8.21
N CYS A 20 -11.17 -33.11 8.94
CA CYS A 20 -12.62 -33.05 9.05
C CYS A 20 -12.97 -32.82 10.52
N SER A 21 -13.66 -31.73 10.85
CA SER A 21 -14.15 -31.46 12.21
C SER A 21 -15.66 -31.69 12.31
N ASN A 22 -16.15 -31.88 13.53
CA ASN A 22 -17.56 -32.16 13.83
C ASN A 22 -18.49 -30.92 13.74
N LEU A 23 -17.95 -29.73 13.43
CA LEU A 23 -18.73 -28.49 13.33
C LEU A 23 -18.58 -27.89 11.93
N ASP A 24 -19.56 -28.14 11.05
CA ASP A 24 -19.55 -27.64 9.67
C ASP A 24 -19.91 -26.14 9.60
N LEU A 25 -18.89 -25.29 9.75
CA LEU A 25 -19.00 -23.83 9.62
C LEU A 25 -19.29 -23.38 8.18
N ASN A 26 -19.18 -24.26 7.18
CA ASN A 26 -19.45 -23.91 5.77
C ASN A 26 -20.91 -23.62 5.50
N SER A 27 -21.78 -24.05 6.40
CA SER A 27 -23.22 -23.83 6.32
C SER A 27 -23.66 -22.46 6.84
N PHE A 28 -22.78 -21.72 7.55
CA PHE A 28 -23.05 -20.37 8.00
C PHE A 28 -23.06 -19.40 6.82
N LYS A 29 -23.99 -18.45 6.85
CA LYS A 29 -24.11 -17.39 5.85
C LYS A 29 -24.05 -16.06 6.58
N THR A 30 -23.25 -15.13 6.07
CA THR A 30 -23.26 -13.76 6.58
C THR A 30 -24.67 -13.19 6.47
N PRO A 31 -25.21 -12.56 7.53
CA PRO A 31 -26.48 -11.88 7.43
C PRO A 31 -26.41 -10.72 6.43
N GLU A 32 -27.58 -10.27 5.98
CA GLU A 32 -27.65 -9.13 5.08
C GLU A 32 -27.26 -7.83 5.80
N MET A 33 -26.38 -7.05 5.19
CA MET A 33 -25.83 -5.86 5.80
C MET A 33 -25.88 -4.65 4.87
N HIS A 34 -26.25 -3.51 5.44
CA HIS A 34 -26.11 -2.19 4.84
C HIS A 34 -25.26 -1.33 5.75
N ARG A 35 -24.13 -0.87 5.25
CA ARG A 35 -23.20 -0.04 6.00
C ARG A 35 -22.80 1.17 5.19
N GLN A 36 -23.03 2.33 5.78
CA GLN A 36 -22.41 3.57 5.35
C GLN A 36 -21.38 3.95 6.39
N SER A 37 -20.29 4.58 5.99
CA SER A 37 -19.30 5.19 6.87
C SER A 37 -18.69 6.40 6.21
N LEU A 38 -18.51 7.44 7.02
CA LEU A 38 -17.75 8.63 6.66
C LEU A 38 -16.59 8.70 7.64
N PHE A 39 -15.38 8.66 7.11
CA PHE A 39 -14.15 8.84 7.86
C PHE A 39 -13.61 10.23 7.55
N LEU A 40 -13.46 11.04 8.59
CA LEU A 40 -12.83 12.34 8.55
C LEU A 40 -11.55 12.22 9.37
N SER A 41 -10.41 12.51 8.76
CA SER A 41 -9.15 12.63 9.47
C SER A 41 -8.46 13.92 9.09
N GLY A 42 -7.83 14.57 10.06
CA GLY A 42 -7.09 15.80 9.88
C GLY A 42 -5.93 15.82 10.86
N GLY A 43 -4.79 16.33 10.42
CA GLY A 43 -3.60 16.43 11.23
C GLY A 43 -2.92 17.77 11.00
N LEU A 44 -2.59 18.43 12.10
CA LEU A 44 -1.61 19.51 12.16
C LEU A 44 -0.37 18.92 12.82
N GLY A 45 0.75 18.90 12.10
CA GLY A 45 2.03 18.46 12.66
C GLY A 45 3.09 19.51 12.37
N SER A 46 3.74 20.02 13.40
CA SER A 46 4.97 20.80 13.27
C SER A 46 6.12 20.01 13.88
N SER A 47 7.24 19.96 13.18
CA SER A 47 8.50 19.46 13.72
C SER A 47 9.55 20.55 13.61
N LEU A 48 10.18 20.85 14.74
CA LEU A 48 11.38 21.67 14.80
C LEU A 48 12.58 20.73 14.68
N LEU A 49 13.45 21.01 13.72
CA LEU A 49 14.76 20.39 13.58
C LEU A 49 15.79 21.39 14.09
N ASN A 50 16.28 21.19 15.31
CA ASN A 50 17.44 21.92 15.83
C ASN A 50 18.56 20.92 16.01
N PHE A 51 19.63 21.09 15.26
CA PHE A 51 20.82 20.26 15.38
C PHE A 51 22.06 21.14 15.36
N ASP A 52 22.75 21.15 16.50
CA ASP A 52 24.07 21.76 16.65
C ASP A 52 25.08 20.61 16.80
N VAL A 53 26.02 20.49 15.86
CA VAL A 53 27.13 19.55 15.99
C VAL A 53 28.45 20.23 15.77
N GLU A 54 29.28 20.16 16.81
CA GLU A 54 30.69 20.51 16.75
C GLU A 54 31.48 19.27 16.32
N MET A 55 32.08 19.30 15.12
CA MET A 55 33.01 18.26 14.65
C MET A 55 34.38 18.89 14.36
N GLY A 56 35.21 19.05 15.38
CA GLY A 56 36.56 19.61 15.22
C GLY A 56 36.55 21.12 14.95
N PRO A 57 37.34 21.65 13.98
CA PRO A 57 37.37 23.08 13.66
C PRO A 57 36.10 23.58 12.93
N GLN A 58 35.17 22.70 12.60
CA GLN A 58 33.91 23.05 11.94
C GLN A 58 32.76 23.00 12.92
N SER A 59 31.94 24.05 12.96
CA SER A 59 30.65 24.04 13.65
C SER A 59 29.53 24.07 12.64
N TYR A 60 28.68 23.06 12.68
CA TYR A 60 27.46 22.97 11.89
C TYR A 60 26.28 23.39 12.75
N LYS A 61 25.55 24.42 12.30
CA LYS A 61 24.26 24.80 12.87
C LYS A 61 23.19 24.66 11.80
N GLN A 62 22.22 23.80 12.07
CA GLN A 62 21.03 23.65 11.23
C GLN A 62 19.80 24.00 12.06
N PHE A 63 19.07 25.01 11.58
CA PHE A 63 17.77 25.38 12.12
C PHE A 63 16.73 25.16 11.04
N GLY A 64 15.78 24.27 11.30
CA GLY A 64 14.70 23.95 10.37
C GLY A 64 13.34 23.90 11.05
N TYR A 65 12.32 24.41 10.37
CA TYR A 65 10.94 24.12 10.72
C TYR A 65 10.24 23.44 9.55
N LYS A 66 9.51 22.39 9.88
CA LYS A 66 8.68 21.65 8.94
C LYS A 66 7.25 21.62 9.45
N ASN A 67 6.34 22.26 8.73
CA ASN A 67 4.92 22.20 9.03
C ASN A 67 4.23 21.31 8.01
N ASN A 68 3.47 20.34 8.51
CA ASN A 68 2.61 19.47 7.75
C ASN A 68 1.16 19.79 8.13
N LEU A 69 0.38 20.24 7.17
CA LEU A 69 -1.08 20.31 7.28
C LEU A 69 -1.64 19.33 6.26
N GLY A 70 -2.40 18.35 6.74
CA GLY A 70 -3.05 17.40 5.86
C GLY A 70 -4.36 16.88 6.43
N GLY A 71 -5.19 16.35 5.55
CA GLY A 71 -6.43 15.72 5.92
C GLY A 71 -6.87 14.73 4.86
N SER A 72 -7.74 13.82 5.27
CA SER A 72 -8.44 12.96 4.33
C SER A 72 -9.90 12.80 4.70
N LEU A 73 -10.72 12.80 3.66
CA LEU A 73 -12.13 12.45 3.67
C LEU A 73 -12.25 11.11 2.98
N LYS A 74 -12.83 10.11 3.63
CA LYS A 74 -13.12 8.81 3.02
C LYS A 74 -14.58 8.44 3.26
N TYR A 75 -15.34 8.31 2.20
CA TYR A 75 -16.70 7.79 2.22
C TYR A 75 -16.69 6.34 1.76
N LEU A 76 -17.38 5.48 2.53
CA LEU A 76 -17.51 4.06 2.24
C LEU A 76 -18.98 3.67 2.36
N TYR A 77 -19.51 3.10 1.29
CA TYR A 77 -20.82 2.47 1.21
C TYR A 77 -20.62 1.00 0.87
N LEU A 78 -21.08 0.14 1.76
CA LEU A 78 -21.01 -1.32 1.64
C LEU A 78 -22.42 -1.88 1.80
N THR A 79 -22.82 -2.73 0.87
CA THR A 79 -23.99 -3.60 1.01
C THR A 79 -23.60 -5.01 0.71
N GLU A 80 -23.89 -5.92 1.63
CA GLU A 80 -23.72 -7.36 1.44
C GLU A 80 -25.08 -8.00 1.56
N LEU A 81 -25.74 -8.18 0.42
CA LEU A 81 -26.95 -8.97 0.30
C LEU A 81 -26.58 -10.35 -0.23
N ARG A 82 -27.48 -11.30 -0.06
CA ARG A 82 -27.27 -12.65 -0.59
C ARG A 82 -27.24 -12.63 -2.13
N GLU A 83 -28.11 -11.83 -2.73
CA GLU A 83 -28.27 -11.74 -4.19
C GLU A 83 -27.32 -10.72 -4.83
N SER A 84 -26.74 -9.81 -4.05
CA SER A 84 -25.80 -8.82 -4.57
C SER A 84 -24.89 -8.28 -3.48
N SER A 85 -23.67 -7.89 -3.85
CA SER A 85 -22.86 -7.04 -3.00
C SER A 85 -22.47 -5.77 -3.76
N SER A 86 -22.44 -4.64 -3.06
CA SER A 86 -22.01 -3.37 -3.63
C SER A 86 -21.03 -2.73 -2.65
N HIS A 87 -19.90 -2.28 -3.17
CA HIS A 87 -18.86 -1.55 -2.46
C HIS A 87 -18.61 -0.28 -3.25
N LEU A 88 -18.84 0.87 -2.66
CA LEU A 88 -18.49 2.16 -3.21
C LEU A 88 -17.61 2.86 -2.19
N GLU A 89 -16.44 3.26 -2.63
CA GLU A 89 -15.45 3.95 -1.84
C GLU A 89 -15.02 5.19 -2.59
N SER A 90 -15.11 6.35 -1.94
CA SER A 90 -14.50 7.57 -2.44
C SER A 90 -13.60 8.14 -1.37
N TYR A 91 -12.46 8.67 -1.79
CA TYR A 91 -11.54 9.34 -0.90
C TYR A 91 -11.00 10.61 -1.54
N PHE A 92 -10.72 11.57 -0.68
CA PHE A 92 -10.02 12.80 -1.03
C PHE A 92 -8.99 13.01 0.06
N SER A 93 -7.73 13.13 -0.31
CA SER A 93 -6.63 13.43 0.59
C SER A 93 -5.93 14.71 0.10
N PHE A 94 -5.49 15.51 1.05
CA PHE A 94 -4.60 16.63 0.77
C PHE A 94 -3.52 16.66 1.84
N LEU A 95 -2.31 17.00 1.41
CA LEU A 95 -1.15 17.15 2.26
C LEU A 95 -0.34 18.33 1.75
N THR A 96 -0.10 19.27 2.64
CA THR A 96 0.77 20.42 2.41
C THR A 96 1.94 20.31 3.37
N LYS A 97 3.16 20.28 2.83
CA LYS A 97 4.38 20.35 3.60
C LYS A 97 5.06 21.67 3.26
N THR A 98 5.41 22.42 4.28
CA THR A 98 6.27 23.59 4.14
C THR A 98 7.57 23.28 4.86
N LEU A 99 8.69 23.60 4.21
CA LEU A 99 10.03 23.39 4.71
C LEU A 99 10.77 24.72 4.67
N SER A 100 11.40 25.07 5.77
CA SER A 100 12.37 26.14 5.82
C SER A 100 13.50 25.63 6.68
N GLU A 101 14.69 25.56 6.09
CA GLU A 101 15.93 25.09 6.69
C GLU A 101 16.98 26.15 6.41
N ASN A 102 17.62 26.66 7.44
CA ASN A 102 18.82 27.48 7.32
C ASN A 102 19.99 26.64 7.84
N GLU A 103 20.97 26.41 6.97
CA GLU A 103 22.22 25.75 7.29
C GLU A 103 23.34 26.78 7.28
N ASN A 104 23.99 26.96 8.43
CA ASN A 104 25.14 27.83 8.59
C ASN A 104 26.38 26.96 8.88
N ILE A 105 27.35 27.00 7.96
CA ILE A 105 28.62 26.27 8.08
C ILE A 105 29.72 27.29 8.41
N GLU A 106 30.13 27.32 9.68
CA GLU A 106 31.27 28.14 10.13
C GLU A 106 32.55 27.27 10.13
N ASN A 107 33.54 27.62 9.29
CA ASN A 107 34.87 27.02 9.31
C ASN A 107 35.81 27.83 10.22
N LYS A 108 36.05 27.37 11.46
CA LYS A 108 37.03 27.97 12.38
C LYS A 108 38.41 27.31 12.23
N TYR A 109 39.12 27.62 11.15
CA TYR A 109 40.56 27.32 11.12
C TYR A 109 41.31 28.33 11.97
N GLY A 110 41.88 27.87 13.08
CA GLY A 110 42.76 28.68 13.92
C GLY A 110 44.06 29.00 13.19
N ASN A 111 44.19 30.24 12.71
CA ASN A 111 45.42 31.06 12.64
C ASN A 111 45.16 32.29 11.73
N ASP A 112 44.97 33.49 12.30
CA ASP A 112 45.17 34.84 11.74
C ASP A 112 44.79 35.18 10.27
N LEU A 113 44.05 34.32 9.56
CA LEU A 113 43.78 34.42 8.12
C LEU A 113 42.31 34.09 7.82
N GLY A 114 41.41 35.03 8.11
CA GLY A 114 40.04 35.09 7.59
C GLY A 114 39.06 34.03 8.13
N GLU A 115 37.81 34.44 8.36
CA GLU A 115 36.69 33.50 8.57
C GLU A 115 36.10 33.18 7.19
N GLU A 116 36.04 31.90 6.82
CA GLU A 116 35.26 31.42 5.67
C GLU A 116 33.92 30.88 6.20
N GLY A 117 32.81 31.47 5.74
CA GLY A 117 31.45 31.04 6.06
C GLY A 117 30.66 30.77 4.80
N GLU A 118 29.92 29.65 4.79
CA GLU A 118 28.91 29.36 3.78
C GLU A 118 27.55 29.39 4.49
N GLU A 119 26.68 30.33 4.10
CA GLU A 119 25.29 30.36 4.53
C GLU A 119 24.42 29.80 3.40
N ASN A 120 23.70 28.73 3.72
CA ASN A 120 22.81 28.03 2.80
C ASN A 120 21.38 28.14 3.32
N ASP A 121 20.57 28.96 2.65
CA ASP A 121 19.16 29.12 2.96
C ASP A 121 18.33 28.21 2.03
N HIS A 122 17.63 27.25 2.62
CA HIS A 122 16.73 26.34 1.96
C HIS A 122 15.28 26.65 2.33
N ASN A 123 14.49 27.10 1.35
CA ASN A 123 13.07 27.34 1.54
C ASN A 123 12.28 26.59 0.48
N GLY A 124 11.23 25.88 0.90
CA GLY A 124 10.46 25.07 -0.01
C GLY A 124 9.05 24.73 0.45
N TYR A 125 8.24 24.27 -0.49
CA TYR A 125 6.95 23.66 -0.21
C TYR A 125 6.74 22.44 -1.09
N ASP A 126 5.97 21.48 -0.60
CA ASP A 126 5.53 20.28 -1.30
C ASP A 126 4.04 20.09 -1.02
N ILE A 127 3.23 20.40 -2.02
CA ILE A 127 1.77 20.25 -2.02
C ILE A 127 1.45 18.96 -2.75
N GLN A 128 0.69 18.09 -2.10
CA GLN A 128 0.22 16.81 -2.62
C GLN A 128 -1.29 16.74 -2.44
N GLN A 129 -2.00 16.40 -3.50
CA GLN A 129 -3.44 16.19 -3.48
C GLN A 129 -3.75 14.88 -4.19
N GLU A 130 -4.63 14.09 -3.61
CA GLU A 130 -5.09 12.85 -4.21
C GLU A 130 -6.62 12.80 -4.13
N PHE A 131 -7.23 12.40 -5.22
CA PHE A 131 -8.65 12.15 -5.28
C PHE A 131 -8.84 10.78 -5.92
N GLY A 132 -9.67 9.94 -5.30
CA GLY A 132 -10.03 8.68 -5.89
C GLY A 132 -11.46 8.29 -5.62
N ILE A 133 -12.05 7.61 -6.59
CA ILE A 133 -13.35 6.98 -6.46
C ILE A 133 -13.28 5.60 -7.08
N SER A 134 -13.64 4.59 -6.29
CA SER A 134 -13.74 3.23 -6.76
C SER A 134 -15.09 2.63 -6.39
N GLY A 135 -15.71 1.95 -7.34
CA GLY A 135 -16.95 1.24 -7.16
C GLY A 135 -16.80 -0.19 -7.63
N ARG A 136 -17.41 -1.13 -6.91
CA ARG A 136 -17.55 -2.52 -7.29
C ARG A 136 -18.96 -2.97 -6.98
N LYS A 137 -19.62 -3.60 -7.95
CA LYS A 137 -20.93 -4.21 -7.78
C LYS A 137 -20.88 -5.63 -8.29
N ARG A 138 -21.24 -6.57 -7.42
CA ARG A 138 -21.40 -7.99 -7.71
C ARG A 138 -22.87 -8.36 -7.61
N VAL A 139 -23.36 -9.14 -8.57
CA VAL A 139 -24.71 -9.68 -8.59
C VAL A 139 -24.61 -11.19 -8.76
N TYR A 140 -25.25 -11.93 -7.86
CA TYR A 140 -25.37 -13.38 -7.95
C TYR A 140 -26.59 -13.74 -8.81
N MET A 141 -26.42 -14.71 -9.72
CA MET A 141 -27.54 -15.22 -10.51
C MET A 141 -28.42 -16.09 -9.61
N MET A 142 -29.74 -15.85 -9.61
CA MET A 142 -30.69 -16.47 -8.67
C MET A 142 -30.46 -17.99 -8.56
N GLU A 143 -30.42 -18.47 -7.31
CA GLU A 143 -30.27 -19.89 -6.93
C GLU A 143 -28.98 -20.59 -7.37
N THR A 144 -28.05 -19.87 -8.01
CA THR A 144 -26.74 -20.39 -8.39
C THR A 144 -25.63 -19.59 -7.70
N PRO A 145 -24.46 -20.19 -7.42
CA PRO A 145 -23.31 -19.44 -6.92
C PRO A 145 -22.56 -18.71 -8.04
N LEU A 146 -23.14 -18.61 -9.25
CA LEU A 146 -22.59 -17.81 -10.34
C LEU A 146 -22.77 -16.32 -10.03
N PHE A 147 -21.77 -15.52 -10.35
CA PHE A 147 -21.84 -14.08 -10.19
C PHE A 147 -21.23 -13.32 -11.38
N LEU A 148 -21.75 -12.11 -11.58
CA LEU A 148 -21.17 -11.07 -12.42
C LEU A 148 -20.75 -9.92 -11.52
N GLU A 149 -19.53 -9.41 -11.72
CA GLU A 149 -18.97 -8.31 -10.96
C GLU A 149 -18.45 -7.24 -11.92
N GLY A 150 -18.86 -5.99 -11.74
CA GLY A 150 -18.28 -4.85 -12.42
C GLY A 150 -17.59 -3.95 -11.40
N SER A 151 -16.40 -3.47 -11.72
CA SER A 151 -15.74 -2.42 -10.95
C SER A 151 -15.19 -1.31 -11.84
N LEU A 152 -15.08 -0.12 -11.27
CA LEU A 152 -14.49 1.05 -11.89
C LEU A 152 -13.68 1.78 -10.82
N GLY A 153 -12.39 1.94 -11.07
CA GLY A 153 -11.53 2.85 -10.33
C GLY A 153 -11.26 4.12 -11.13
N PHE A 154 -11.19 5.25 -10.43
CA PHE A 154 -10.61 6.49 -10.92
C PHE A 154 -9.75 7.07 -9.81
N ASP A 155 -8.50 7.39 -10.13
CA ASP A 155 -7.55 7.97 -9.21
C ASP A 155 -6.84 9.15 -9.90
N GLN A 156 -6.71 10.27 -9.21
CA GLN A 156 -6.02 11.47 -9.67
C GLN A 156 -5.06 11.91 -8.60
N SER A 157 -3.84 12.24 -9.01
CA SER A 157 -2.85 12.86 -8.13
C SER A 157 -2.34 14.16 -8.73
N TYR A 158 -2.08 15.13 -7.85
CA TYR A 158 -1.40 16.37 -8.16
C TYR A 158 -0.30 16.59 -7.13
N ARG A 159 0.88 16.93 -7.60
CA ARG A 159 1.99 17.35 -6.77
C ARG A 159 2.62 18.60 -7.34
N SER A 160 2.88 19.58 -6.48
CA SER A 160 3.72 20.73 -6.79
C SER A 160 4.76 20.86 -5.71
N LYS A 161 6.03 20.87 -6.11
CA LYS A 161 7.17 21.05 -5.25
C LYS A 161 7.94 22.26 -5.75
N TRP A 162 8.21 23.17 -4.84
CA TRP A 162 9.07 24.32 -5.10
C TRP A 162 10.15 24.34 -4.03
N ASP A 163 11.40 24.43 -4.46
CA ASP A 163 12.54 24.58 -3.58
C ASP A 163 13.40 25.75 -4.08
N LYS A 164 13.90 26.55 -3.14
CA LYS A 164 14.89 27.59 -3.35
C LYS A 164 16.06 27.33 -2.44
N GLU A 165 17.24 27.26 -3.03
CA GLU A 165 18.53 27.17 -2.36
C GLU A 165 19.30 28.44 -2.71
N ASP A 166 19.49 29.31 -1.71
CA ASP A 166 20.35 30.48 -1.81
C ASP A 166 21.70 30.11 -1.19
N LYS A 167 22.78 30.22 -1.97
CA LYS A 167 24.15 30.02 -1.49
C LYS A 167 24.91 31.33 -1.58
N ASP A 168 25.28 31.84 -0.42
CA ASP A 168 26.17 32.99 -0.32
C ASP A 168 27.59 32.47 -0.06
N ILE A 169 28.48 32.68 -1.02
CA ILE A 169 29.87 32.23 -0.96
C ILE A 169 30.76 33.47 -0.78
N ASP A 170 31.29 33.66 0.43
CA ASP A 170 32.27 34.69 0.75
C ASP A 170 33.68 34.08 0.86
N ILE A 171 34.49 34.22 -0.19
CA ILE A 171 35.89 33.76 -0.20
C ILE A 171 36.80 34.98 -0.07
N GLN A 172 37.26 35.26 1.15
CA GLN A 172 38.34 36.23 1.38
C GLN A 172 39.71 35.56 1.25
N SER A 173 40.19 35.41 0.02
CA SER A 173 41.59 35.02 -0.24
C SER A 173 42.49 36.24 -0.47
N TYR A 174 43.75 36.20 -0.03
CA TYR A 174 44.73 37.31 -0.09
C TYR A 174 45.02 37.83 -1.53
N TYR A 175 44.53 37.16 -2.58
CA TYR A 175 44.73 37.55 -3.98
C TYR A 175 43.44 37.64 -4.84
N GLN A 176 42.29 37.15 -4.38
CA GLN A 176 41.02 37.21 -5.10
C GLN A 176 39.89 37.35 -4.07
N ASN A 177 39.30 38.54 -3.98
CA ASN A 177 37.93 38.67 -3.47
C ASN A 177 37.04 38.13 -4.59
N GLU A 178 36.34 37.04 -4.35
CA GLU A 178 35.23 36.60 -5.19
C GLU A 178 34.01 36.55 -4.27
N ASN A 179 33.13 37.54 -4.40
CA ASN A 179 31.82 37.52 -3.76
C ASN A 179 30.83 37.15 -4.85
N THR A 180 30.34 35.92 -4.80
CA THR A 180 29.35 35.39 -5.73
C THR A 180 28.16 34.86 -4.95
N ASN A 181 26.97 35.27 -5.37
CA ASN A 181 25.73 34.66 -4.88
C ASN A 181 25.18 33.75 -5.97
N GLU A 182 24.93 32.50 -5.61
CA GLU A 182 24.27 31.51 -6.45
C GLU A 182 22.87 31.24 -5.91
N VAL A 183 21.86 31.48 -6.75
CA VAL A 183 20.46 31.18 -6.42
C VAL A 183 19.98 30.07 -7.34
N LEU A 184 19.64 28.92 -6.74
CA LEU A 184 19.03 27.78 -7.40
C LEU A 184 17.55 27.74 -7.06
N LYS A 185 16.69 27.76 -8.09
CA LYS A 185 15.24 27.58 -7.96
C LYS A 185 14.84 26.32 -8.69
N TYR A 186 14.19 25.41 -7.99
CA TYR A 186 13.62 24.19 -8.51
C TYR A 186 12.09 24.26 -8.41
N ASP A 187 11.39 24.17 -9.53
CA ASP A 187 9.94 24.02 -9.56
C ASP A 187 9.59 22.72 -10.28
N GLN A 188 8.80 21.88 -9.62
CA GLN A 188 8.33 20.60 -10.14
C GLN A 188 6.82 20.53 -9.98
N ILE A 189 6.13 20.28 -11.09
CA ILE A 189 4.70 20.01 -11.09
C ILE A 189 4.48 18.67 -11.76
N SER A 190 3.72 17.79 -11.11
CA SER A 190 3.30 16.53 -11.70
C SER A 190 1.82 16.29 -11.48
N THR A 191 1.11 15.90 -12.54
CA THR A 191 -0.26 15.41 -12.48
C THR A 191 -0.32 13.99 -13.00
N SER A 192 -1.16 13.17 -12.42
CA SER A 192 -1.53 11.89 -13.01
C SER A 192 -3.01 11.63 -12.83
N ALA A 193 -3.58 10.88 -13.77
CA ALA A 193 -4.94 10.35 -13.66
C ALA A 193 -4.98 8.94 -14.22
N GLU A 194 -5.69 8.04 -13.55
CA GLU A 194 -5.89 6.66 -13.95
C GLU A 194 -7.38 6.32 -13.92
N VAL A 195 -7.84 5.56 -14.92
CA VAL A 195 -9.17 4.93 -14.95
C VAL A 195 -8.98 3.45 -15.20
N SER A 196 -9.59 2.60 -14.36
CA SER A 196 -9.39 1.15 -14.38
C SER A 196 -10.70 0.36 -14.26
N PRO A 197 -11.48 0.22 -15.34
CA PRO A 197 -12.66 -0.63 -15.35
C PRO A 197 -12.27 -2.11 -15.37
N THR A 198 -13.04 -2.93 -14.67
CA THR A 198 -12.92 -4.38 -14.67
C THR A 198 -14.30 -5.02 -14.72
N ILE A 199 -14.43 -6.08 -15.50
CA ILE A 199 -15.60 -6.94 -15.51
C ILE A 199 -15.12 -8.34 -15.16
N SER A 200 -15.83 -8.98 -14.23
CA SER A 200 -15.47 -10.30 -13.73
C SER A 200 -16.69 -11.21 -13.74
N PHE A 201 -16.45 -12.47 -14.03
CA PHE A 201 -17.43 -13.54 -13.95
C PHE A 201 -16.85 -14.64 -13.10
N GLY A 202 -17.66 -15.25 -12.25
CA GLY A 202 -17.15 -16.26 -11.33
C GLY A 202 -18.22 -17.18 -10.79
N TYR A 203 -17.75 -18.14 -10.01
CA TYR A 203 -18.56 -19.16 -9.37
C TYR A 203 -18.05 -19.35 -7.94
N GLY A 204 -18.98 -19.36 -6.99
CA GLY A 204 -18.70 -19.55 -5.57
C GLY A 204 -18.79 -18.27 -4.76
N ARG A 205 -18.47 -18.39 -3.47
CA ARG A 205 -18.51 -17.30 -2.49
C ARG A 205 -17.60 -17.63 -1.31
N ILE A 206 -16.86 -16.63 -0.86
CA ILE A 206 -16.15 -16.66 0.42
C ILE A 206 -17.01 -15.93 1.45
N GLU A 207 -17.44 -16.62 2.49
CA GLU A 207 -18.22 -16.09 3.60
C GLU A 207 -17.31 -15.68 4.76
N ASN A 208 -17.60 -14.53 5.36
CA ASN A 208 -16.96 -14.14 6.61
C ASN A 208 -17.67 -14.83 7.78
N ILE A 209 -16.95 -15.69 8.49
CA ILE A 209 -17.46 -16.45 9.64
C ILE A 209 -16.90 -15.95 10.97
N SER A 210 -16.32 -14.75 10.99
CA SER A 210 -15.68 -14.18 12.19
C SER A 210 -16.69 -14.00 13.32
N ASP A 211 -17.91 -13.56 13.01
CA ASP A 211 -18.96 -13.28 14.00
C ASP A 211 -19.51 -14.54 14.65
N ILE A 212 -19.73 -15.61 13.88
CA ILE A 212 -20.14 -16.89 14.44
C ILE A 212 -19.02 -17.53 15.27
N ARG A 213 -17.76 -17.45 14.82
CA ARG A 213 -16.62 -17.95 15.62
C ARG A 213 -16.48 -17.16 16.93
N LYS A 214 -16.69 -15.84 16.90
CA LYS A 214 -16.75 -15.01 18.11
C LYS A 214 -17.87 -15.47 19.04
N GLY A 215 -19.06 -15.76 18.50
CA GLY A 215 -20.18 -16.33 19.26
C GLY A 215 -19.84 -17.67 19.90
N ILE A 216 -19.20 -18.58 19.16
CA ILE A 216 -18.77 -19.87 19.69
C ILE A 216 -17.76 -19.71 20.83
N GLU A 217 -16.79 -18.80 20.69
CA GLU A 217 -15.81 -18.54 21.74
C GLU A 217 -16.47 -17.95 23.00
N ILE A 218 -17.43 -17.03 22.85
CA ILE A 218 -18.22 -16.50 23.98
C ILE A 218 -18.92 -17.65 24.72
N VAL A 219 -19.62 -18.53 23.98
CA VAL A 219 -20.34 -19.67 24.58
C VAL A 219 -19.38 -20.61 25.29
N LYS A 220 -18.22 -20.90 24.69
CA LYS A 220 -17.17 -21.74 25.28
C LYS A 220 -16.66 -21.16 26.61
N GLN A 221 -16.27 -19.90 26.63
CA GLN A 221 -15.74 -19.22 27.83
C GLN A 221 -16.78 -19.14 28.95
N LEU A 222 -18.04 -18.84 28.61
CA LEU A 222 -19.14 -18.84 29.57
C LEU A 222 -19.41 -20.24 30.12
N LYS A 223 -19.29 -21.29 29.29
CA LYS A 223 -19.49 -22.68 29.72
C LYS A 223 -18.36 -23.15 30.64
N GLU A 224 -17.11 -22.88 30.28
CA GLU A 224 -15.93 -23.20 31.10
C GLU A 224 -15.98 -22.52 32.47
N SER A 225 -16.58 -21.33 32.55
CA SER A 225 -16.81 -20.58 33.78
C SER A 225 -18.07 -20.99 34.56
N ASN A 226 -18.82 -22.00 34.10
CA ASN A 226 -20.10 -22.44 34.67
C ASN A 226 -21.18 -21.34 34.75
N LEU A 227 -21.16 -20.37 33.84
CA LEU A 227 -22.12 -19.26 33.79
C LEU A 227 -23.37 -19.59 32.96
N ILE A 228 -23.27 -20.63 32.12
CA ILE A 228 -24.39 -21.19 31.35
C ILE A 228 -24.60 -22.68 31.62
N SER A 229 -25.87 -23.08 31.66
CA SER A 229 -26.31 -24.43 32.01
C SER A 229 -25.88 -25.48 30.98
N ARG A 230 -25.88 -25.12 29.70
CA ARG A 230 -25.54 -26.00 28.57
C ARG A 230 -24.83 -25.26 27.44
N MET A 231 -24.23 -26.01 26.53
CA MET A 231 -23.80 -25.46 25.23
C MET A 231 -25.03 -25.09 24.39
N LEU A 232 -24.87 -24.07 23.55
CA LEU A 232 -25.88 -23.70 22.56
C LEU A 232 -25.96 -24.75 21.45
N THR A 233 -27.15 -24.92 20.87
CA THR A 233 -27.34 -25.73 19.67
C THR A 233 -26.75 -25.03 18.44
N ARG A 234 -26.64 -25.75 17.32
CA ARG A 234 -26.14 -25.17 16.07
C ARG A 234 -26.97 -23.97 15.61
N GLU A 235 -28.30 -24.09 15.67
CA GLU A 235 -29.23 -23.04 15.27
C GLU A 235 -29.13 -21.82 16.20
N GLU A 236 -28.97 -22.05 17.50
CA GLU A 236 -28.75 -20.97 18.49
C GLU A 236 -27.40 -20.26 18.28
N LEU A 237 -26.34 -20.99 17.91
CA LEU A 237 -25.03 -20.40 17.57
C LEU A 237 -25.09 -19.55 16.31
N ILE A 238 -25.86 -19.98 15.30
CA ILE A 238 -26.09 -19.18 14.09
C ILE A 238 -26.83 -17.90 14.44
N GLN A 239 -27.91 -17.97 15.23
CA GLN A 239 -28.64 -16.79 15.69
C GLN A 239 -27.77 -15.83 16.52
N LEU A 240 -26.87 -16.37 17.35
CA LEU A 240 -25.90 -15.56 18.08
C LEU A 240 -24.92 -14.87 17.12
N GLY A 241 -24.37 -15.59 16.13
CA GLY A 241 -23.51 -15.01 15.11
C GLY A 241 -24.18 -13.90 14.31
N GLU A 242 -25.44 -14.10 13.92
CA GLU A 242 -26.26 -13.07 13.24
C GLU A 242 -26.49 -11.84 14.13
N LEU A 243 -26.79 -12.06 15.42
CA LEU A 243 -26.92 -10.97 16.38
C LEU A 243 -25.62 -10.18 16.52
N ILE A 244 -24.48 -10.87 16.63
CA ILE A 244 -23.15 -10.25 16.73
C ILE A 244 -22.86 -9.41 15.49
N ALA A 245 -23.03 -9.98 14.31
CA ALA A 245 -22.85 -9.26 13.04
C ALA A 245 -23.71 -7.99 12.99
N LYS A 246 -24.98 -8.08 13.42
CA LYS A 246 -25.89 -6.93 13.46
C LYS A 246 -25.40 -5.83 14.42
N ILE A 247 -25.13 -6.17 15.68
CA ILE A 247 -24.75 -5.17 16.70
C ILE A 247 -23.34 -4.60 16.49
N GLU A 248 -22.46 -5.30 15.77
CA GLU A 248 -21.15 -4.75 15.37
C GLU A 248 -21.28 -3.71 14.27
N ASN A 249 -22.18 -3.95 13.32
CA ASN A 249 -22.44 -3.05 12.20
C ASN A 249 -23.41 -1.90 12.52
N ASP A 250 -24.11 -1.95 13.65
CA ASP A 250 -24.90 -0.83 14.16
C ASP A 250 -24.01 0.39 14.45
N ARG A 251 -24.41 1.55 13.90
CA ARG A 251 -23.72 2.83 14.07
C ARG A 251 -24.17 3.50 15.36
N VAL A 252 -23.22 3.76 16.25
CA VAL A 252 -23.42 4.54 17.48
C VAL A 252 -22.24 5.51 17.60
N PHE A 253 -22.53 6.81 17.79
CA PHE A 253 -21.49 7.85 17.84
C PHE A 253 -20.68 7.85 19.14
N ASP A 254 -21.25 7.40 20.26
CA ASP A 254 -20.54 7.23 21.53
C ASP A 254 -20.10 5.76 21.70
N PHE A 255 -18.79 5.52 21.75
CA PHE A 255 -18.22 4.18 21.90
C PHE A 255 -18.63 3.48 23.21
N ARG A 256 -18.90 4.25 24.28
CA ARG A 256 -19.33 3.70 25.59
C ARG A 256 -20.76 3.22 25.49
N GLU A 257 -21.63 3.98 24.86
CA GLU A 257 -23.02 3.58 24.61
C GLU A 257 -23.08 2.40 23.64
N LYS A 258 -22.21 2.37 22.61
CA LYS A 258 -22.06 1.21 21.73
C LYS A 258 -21.72 -0.05 22.53
N LYS A 259 -20.72 0.04 23.42
CA LYS A 259 -20.31 -1.11 24.25
C LYS A 259 -21.43 -1.59 25.17
N LYS A 260 -22.16 -0.66 25.83
CA LYS A 260 -23.32 -1.01 26.68
C LYS A 260 -24.39 -1.74 25.88
N TYR A 261 -24.74 -1.21 24.71
CA TYR A 261 -25.72 -1.83 23.82
C TYR A 261 -25.30 -3.24 23.41
N GLN A 262 -24.05 -3.42 22.96
CA GLN A 262 -23.53 -4.73 22.54
C GLN A 262 -23.60 -5.78 23.66
N LEU A 263 -23.10 -5.45 24.85
CA LEU A 263 -23.13 -6.37 25.99
C LEU A 263 -24.57 -6.69 26.44
N LYS A 264 -25.45 -5.68 26.43
CA LYS A 264 -26.87 -5.86 26.77
C LYS A 264 -27.60 -6.75 25.76
N SER A 265 -27.41 -6.56 24.46
CA SER A 265 -28.04 -7.37 23.42
C SER A 265 -27.67 -8.85 23.54
N ILE A 266 -26.40 -9.15 23.84
CA ILE A 266 -25.94 -10.52 24.05
C ILE A 266 -26.51 -11.11 25.34
N ASN A 267 -26.54 -10.33 26.42
CA ASN A 267 -27.19 -10.73 27.67
C ASN A 267 -28.67 -11.10 27.45
N ASP A 268 -29.41 -10.25 26.77
CA ASP A 268 -30.84 -10.44 26.51
C ASP A 268 -31.08 -11.69 25.63
N PHE A 269 -30.16 -11.99 24.71
CA PHE A 269 -30.18 -13.23 23.93
C PHE A 269 -30.06 -14.47 24.83
N PHE A 270 -29.07 -14.51 25.72
CA PHE A 270 -28.89 -15.64 26.63
C PHE A 270 -30.03 -15.77 27.66
N LEU A 271 -30.59 -14.65 28.14
CA LEU A 271 -31.78 -14.64 29.01
C LEU A 271 -32.99 -15.25 28.30
N LYS A 272 -33.21 -14.88 27.03
CA LYS A 272 -34.32 -15.39 26.22
C LYS A 272 -34.23 -16.90 26.00
N LEU A 273 -33.02 -17.44 25.87
CA LEU A 273 -32.78 -18.88 25.74
C LEU A 273 -32.93 -19.64 27.07
N GLY A 274 -32.99 -18.94 28.20
CA GLY A 274 -33.11 -19.56 29.53
C GLY A 274 -31.89 -20.40 29.91
N VAL A 275 -30.70 -20.07 29.39
CA VAL A 275 -29.47 -20.83 29.63
C VAL A 275 -28.55 -20.21 30.67
N LEU A 276 -28.87 -19.00 31.15
CA LEU A 276 -28.07 -18.32 32.17
C LEU A 276 -28.35 -18.88 33.56
N GLU A 277 -27.29 -19.30 34.24
CA GLU A 277 -27.35 -19.72 35.65
C GLU A 277 -27.37 -18.51 36.59
N SER A 278 -26.60 -17.47 36.26
CA SER A 278 -26.61 -16.19 36.97
C SER A 278 -26.16 -15.03 36.09
N THR A 279 -26.83 -13.88 36.23
CA THR A 279 -26.39 -12.58 35.68
C THR A 279 -25.65 -11.80 36.75
N ASN A 280 -24.41 -12.22 37.00
CA ASN A 280 -23.53 -11.62 38.00
C ASN A 280 -22.37 -10.86 37.34
N ILE A 281 -21.47 -10.32 38.16
CA ILE A 281 -20.28 -9.60 37.66
C ILE A 281 -19.36 -10.51 36.83
N ASP A 282 -19.30 -11.80 37.13
CA ASP A 282 -18.49 -12.78 36.40
C ASP A 282 -19.00 -12.96 34.96
N PHE A 283 -20.32 -12.98 34.78
CA PHE A 283 -20.93 -12.98 33.44
C PHE A 283 -20.49 -11.78 32.59
N PHE A 284 -20.64 -10.57 33.12
CA PHE A 284 -20.31 -9.36 32.36
C PHE A 284 -18.81 -9.19 32.14
N THR A 285 -17.96 -9.62 33.09
CA THR A 285 -16.50 -9.56 32.93
C THR A 285 -16.00 -10.57 31.90
N THR A 286 -16.45 -11.83 31.95
CA THR A 286 -16.11 -12.87 30.97
C THR A 286 -16.62 -12.51 29.56
N LEU A 287 -17.85 -12.00 29.46
CA LEU A 287 -18.40 -11.54 28.19
C LEU A 287 -17.62 -10.35 27.63
N SER A 288 -17.34 -9.33 28.46
CA SER A 288 -16.57 -8.16 28.03
C SER A 288 -15.16 -8.54 27.60
N ASP A 289 -14.48 -9.45 28.31
CA ASP A 289 -13.14 -9.92 27.95
C ASP A 289 -13.18 -10.59 26.58
N THR A 290 -14.01 -11.61 26.42
CA THR A 290 -14.11 -12.36 25.15
C THR A 290 -14.53 -11.45 23.99
N TRP A 291 -15.49 -10.54 24.23
CA TRP A 291 -15.97 -9.57 23.23
C TRP A 291 -14.87 -8.65 22.72
N GLN A 292 -14.02 -8.13 23.62
CA GLN A 292 -13.00 -7.14 23.29
C GLN A 292 -11.72 -7.76 22.73
N TYR A 293 -11.38 -8.96 23.18
CA TYR A 293 -10.12 -9.62 22.83
C TYR A 293 -10.22 -10.59 21.66
N TYR A 294 -11.41 -11.06 21.30
CA TYR A 294 -11.59 -11.81 20.07
C TYR A 294 -11.42 -10.89 18.86
N LYS A 295 -10.25 -10.97 18.20
CA LYS A 295 -9.88 -10.15 17.03
C LYS A 295 -9.47 -10.98 15.81
N ASN A 296 -9.95 -12.21 15.70
CA ASN A 296 -9.58 -13.12 14.62
C ASN A 296 -10.55 -13.01 13.44
N SER A 297 -10.03 -12.65 12.28
CA SER A 297 -10.74 -12.74 11.00
C SER A 297 -10.76 -14.18 10.53
N SER A 298 -11.89 -14.68 10.08
CA SER A 298 -12.04 -16.05 9.60
C SER A 298 -13.02 -16.11 8.45
N PHE A 299 -12.68 -16.91 7.45
CA PHE A 299 -13.42 -17.03 6.21
C PHE A 299 -13.66 -18.50 5.87
N THR A 300 -14.73 -18.78 5.14
CA THR A 300 -14.97 -20.11 4.59
C THR A 300 -15.58 -20.05 3.19
N GLY A 301 -15.30 -21.05 2.37
CA GLY A 301 -15.86 -21.20 1.03
C GLY A 301 -14.80 -21.31 -0.06
N ASP A 302 -15.29 -21.47 -1.28
CA ASP A 302 -14.51 -21.56 -2.49
C ASP A 302 -15.05 -20.55 -3.51
N GLU A 303 -14.18 -19.82 -4.19
CA GLU A 303 -14.51 -18.87 -5.26
C GLU A 303 -13.50 -19.01 -6.40
N ILE A 304 -14.00 -19.15 -7.63
CA ILE A 304 -13.21 -18.97 -8.85
C ILE A 304 -13.73 -17.75 -9.59
N LYS A 305 -12.84 -16.89 -10.05
CA LYS A 305 -13.15 -15.63 -10.70
C LYS A 305 -12.24 -15.40 -11.89
N CYS A 306 -12.83 -15.06 -13.03
CA CYS A 306 -12.12 -14.62 -14.21
C CYS A 306 -12.38 -13.12 -14.40
N ASN A 307 -11.35 -12.34 -14.60
CA ASN A 307 -11.43 -10.89 -14.75
C ASN A 307 -10.91 -10.47 -16.11
N ILE A 308 -11.62 -9.55 -16.76
CA ILE A 308 -11.15 -8.77 -17.90
C ILE A 308 -11.04 -7.34 -17.40
N PHE A 309 -9.87 -6.75 -17.53
CA PHE A 309 -9.60 -5.41 -17.05
C PHE A 309 -8.90 -4.59 -18.12
N SER A 310 -9.10 -3.29 -18.07
CA SER A 310 -8.31 -2.33 -18.84
C SER A 310 -7.92 -1.17 -17.95
N SER A 311 -6.84 -0.51 -18.30
CA SER A 311 -6.39 0.71 -17.64
C SER A 311 -6.09 1.78 -18.67
N TYR A 312 -6.37 3.02 -18.31
CA TYR A 312 -5.89 4.20 -19.00
C TYR A 312 -5.26 5.12 -17.97
N GLN A 313 -4.00 5.47 -18.17
CA GLN A 313 -3.28 6.38 -17.30
C GLN A 313 -2.67 7.51 -18.13
N THR A 314 -2.75 8.73 -17.62
CA THR A 314 -1.99 9.86 -18.13
C THR A 314 -1.15 10.43 -17.00
N GLN A 315 0.06 10.84 -17.33
CA GLN A 315 0.96 11.56 -16.44
C GLN A 315 1.57 12.73 -17.20
N TRP A 316 1.56 13.88 -16.56
CA TRP A 316 2.27 15.05 -17.03
C TRP A 316 3.21 15.52 -15.94
N GLU A 317 4.45 15.81 -16.31
CA GLU A 317 5.48 16.28 -15.41
C GLU A 317 6.20 17.46 -16.05
N GLU A 318 6.38 18.52 -15.28
CA GLU A 318 7.17 19.67 -15.63
C GLU A 318 8.19 19.93 -14.52
N ASN A 319 9.45 20.06 -14.91
CA ASN A 319 10.54 20.46 -14.02
C ASN A 319 11.22 21.69 -14.63
N GLU A 320 11.32 22.77 -13.85
CA GLU A 320 12.06 23.97 -14.19
C GLU A 320 13.19 24.17 -13.18
N ILE A 321 14.43 24.26 -13.68
CA ILE A 321 15.61 24.61 -12.90
C ILE A 321 16.10 25.96 -13.40
N LYS A 322 16.09 26.96 -12.52
CA LYS A 322 16.71 28.27 -12.77
C LYS A 322 17.94 28.41 -11.88
N LYS A 323 19.08 28.70 -12.50
CA LYS A 323 20.32 29.06 -11.81
C LYS A 323 20.66 30.49 -12.18
N GLU A 324 20.69 31.36 -11.18
CA GLU A 324 21.06 32.76 -11.27
C GLU A 324 22.40 32.93 -10.54
N ILE A 325 23.44 33.36 -11.25
CA ILE A 325 24.73 33.71 -10.63
C ILE A 325 24.93 35.21 -10.73
N THR A 326 25.18 35.82 -9.58
CA THR A 326 25.50 37.25 -9.47
C THR A 326 26.94 37.38 -8.97
N ASP A 327 27.81 37.95 -9.80
CA ASP A 327 29.17 38.34 -9.44
C ASP A 327 29.16 39.84 -9.08
N TYR A 328 29.41 40.15 -7.81
CA TYR A 328 29.38 41.53 -7.31
C TYR A 328 30.58 42.38 -7.76
N ILE A 329 31.64 41.73 -8.23
CA ILE A 329 32.92 42.38 -8.55
C ILE A 329 33.03 42.58 -10.06
N THR A 330 32.53 41.61 -10.84
CA THR A 330 32.53 41.64 -12.29
C THR A 330 31.12 41.41 -12.85
N PRO A 331 30.22 42.42 -12.84
CA PRO A 331 28.82 42.25 -13.27
C PRO A 331 28.64 41.75 -14.72
N GLN A 332 29.67 41.85 -15.56
CA GLN A 332 29.68 41.28 -16.91
C GLN A 332 29.65 39.75 -16.93
N ASN A 333 29.94 39.09 -15.81
CA ASN A 333 29.90 37.65 -15.64
C ASN A 333 28.55 37.16 -15.09
N ASN A 334 27.56 38.04 -14.89
CA ASN A 334 26.23 37.60 -14.48
C ASN A 334 25.60 36.78 -15.61
N TYR A 335 25.18 35.57 -15.28
CA TYR A 335 24.47 34.72 -16.22
C TYR A 335 23.30 34.03 -15.54
N THR A 336 22.25 33.83 -16.34
CA THR A 336 21.07 33.07 -15.94
C THR A 336 20.94 31.89 -16.88
N THR A 337 20.87 30.69 -16.31
CA THR A 337 20.49 29.50 -17.06
C THR A 337 19.11 29.05 -16.63
N ASN A 338 18.30 28.66 -17.62
CA ASN A 338 16.99 28.06 -17.38
C ASN A 338 16.91 26.76 -18.15
N LYS A 339 16.74 25.66 -17.42
CA LYS A 339 16.48 24.34 -17.96
C LYS A 339 15.04 23.96 -17.63
N ARG A 340 14.22 23.80 -18.67
CA ARG A 340 12.85 23.31 -18.54
C ARG A 340 12.72 21.93 -19.18
N TYR A 341 12.14 21.01 -18.43
CA TYR A 341 11.86 19.64 -18.82
C TYR A 341 10.36 19.43 -18.74
N THR A 342 9.74 18.98 -19.82
CA THR A 342 8.34 18.53 -19.78
C THR A 342 8.26 17.10 -20.29
N LYS A 343 7.54 16.26 -19.57
CA LYS A 343 7.26 14.88 -19.94
C LYS A 343 5.76 14.63 -19.90
N GLU A 344 5.24 14.15 -21.00
CA GLU A 344 3.90 13.60 -21.12
C GLU A 344 4.01 12.09 -21.26
N THR A 345 3.16 11.35 -20.56
CA THR A 345 3.11 9.90 -20.64
C THR A 345 1.67 9.45 -20.67
N GLU A 346 1.33 8.61 -21.64
CA GLU A 346 0.04 7.93 -21.73
C GLU A 346 0.29 6.42 -21.64
N SER A 347 -0.43 5.73 -20.77
CA SER A 347 -0.46 4.27 -20.72
C SER A 347 -1.85 3.73 -21.00
N LYS A 348 -1.92 2.68 -21.81
CA LYS A 348 -3.14 1.96 -22.19
C LYS A 348 -2.92 0.46 -21.99
N GLY A 349 -3.63 -0.13 -21.02
CA GLY A 349 -3.52 -1.54 -20.67
C GLY A 349 -4.80 -2.32 -20.95
N VAL A 350 -4.67 -3.56 -21.40
CA VAL A 350 -5.75 -4.56 -21.38
C VAL A 350 -5.17 -5.87 -20.89
N GLY A 351 -5.89 -6.51 -19.97
CA GLY A 351 -5.48 -7.79 -19.44
C GLY A 351 -6.62 -8.70 -19.01
N PHE A 352 -6.19 -9.89 -18.63
CA PHE A 352 -7.02 -10.99 -18.22
C PHE A 352 -6.40 -11.67 -17.00
N SER A 353 -7.23 -12.09 -16.05
CA SER A 353 -6.76 -12.92 -14.95
C SER A 353 -7.77 -13.99 -14.54
N ILE A 354 -7.25 -15.08 -13.99
CA ILE A 354 -8.03 -16.12 -13.32
C ILE A 354 -7.53 -16.18 -11.88
N GLN A 355 -8.47 -16.07 -10.95
CA GLN A 355 -8.25 -16.16 -9.51
C GLN A 355 -9.05 -17.31 -8.94
N TYR A 356 -8.42 -18.11 -8.06
CA TYR A 356 -9.08 -19.12 -7.26
C TYR A 356 -8.76 -18.88 -5.80
N ASP A 357 -9.80 -18.62 -5.02
CA ASP A 357 -9.76 -18.43 -3.58
C ASP A 357 -10.44 -19.60 -2.89
N ARG A 358 -9.78 -20.11 -1.85
CA ARG A 358 -10.32 -21.11 -0.95
C ARG A 358 -9.97 -20.71 0.47
N ALA A 359 -10.99 -20.60 1.30
CA ALA A 359 -10.85 -20.40 2.73
C ALA A 359 -11.58 -21.52 3.46
N TYR A 360 -10.97 -22.06 4.51
CA TYR A 360 -11.60 -23.11 5.30
C TYR A 360 -11.22 -22.98 6.77
N SER A 361 -12.22 -23.00 7.65
CA SER A 361 -12.00 -23.17 9.08
C SER A 361 -12.02 -24.67 9.37
N ILE A 362 -10.85 -25.24 9.60
CA ILE A 362 -10.71 -26.67 9.88
C ILE A 362 -11.41 -27.00 11.20
N ASP A 363 -11.16 -26.22 12.24
CA ASP A 363 -11.85 -26.27 13.53
C ASP A 363 -11.89 -24.86 14.15
N LEU A 364 -12.01 -24.71 15.48
CA LEU A 364 -11.96 -23.42 16.16
C LEU A 364 -10.56 -22.79 16.23
N HIS A 365 -9.51 -23.57 16.03
CA HIS A 365 -8.13 -23.13 16.15
C HIS A 365 -7.43 -23.09 14.78
N TRP A 366 -7.71 -24.01 13.87
CA TRP A 366 -7.04 -24.11 12.59
C TRP A 366 -7.85 -23.49 11.46
N GLY A 367 -7.17 -22.71 10.63
CA GLY A 367 -7.67 -22.15 9.39
C GLY A 367 -6.72 -22.39 8.24
N TYR A 368 -7.26 -22.44 7.03
CA TYR A 368 -6.52 -22.57 5.80
C TYR A 368 -7.00 -21.54 4.79
N ASN A 369 -6.06 -20.91 4.08
CA ASN A 369 -6.36 -19.99 2.99
C ASN A 369 -5.43 -20.26 1.81
N LEU A 370 -6.01 -20.38 0.62
CA LEU A 370 -5.34 -20.55 -0.66
C LEU A 370 -5.86 -19.46 -1.60
N ASN A 371 -4.95 -18.75 -2.24
CA ASN A 371 -5.21 -17.75 -3.28
C ASN A 371 -4.27 -18.06 -4.45
N THR A 372 -4.83 -18.44 -5.58
CA THR A 372 -4.08 -18.64 -6.83
C THR A 372 -4.49 -17.57 -7.82
N LEU A 373 -3.53 -16.95 -8.47
CA LEU A 373 -3.74 -15.92 -9.48
C LEU A 373 -2.86 -16.22 -10.69
N ALA A 374 -3.48 -16.32 -11.86
CA ALA A 374 -2.81 -16.25 -13.15
C ALA A 374 -3.26 -14.96 -13.83
N TYR A 375 -2.31 -14.19 -14.36
CA TYR A 375 -2.52 -12.83 -14.81
C TYR A 375 -1.69 -12.58 -16.08
N LEU A 376 -2.32 -11.96 -17.07
CA LEU A 376 -1.71 -11.53 -18.31
C LEU A 376 -2.17 -10.11 -18.60
N ASN A 377 -1.24 -9.20 -18.80
CA ASN A 377 -1.53 -7.81 -19.16
C ASN A 377 -0.63 -7.36 -20.29
N LYS A 378 -1.22 -6.70 -21.28
CA LYS A 378 -0.49 -6.01 -22.32
C LYS A 378 -0.76 -4.52 -22.17
N GLU A 379 0.31 -3.76 -22.08
CA GLU A 379 0.29 -2.33 -21.81
C GLU A 379 1.14 -1.60 -22.86
N TYR A 380 0.61 -0.51 -23.38
CA TYR A 380 1.28 0.38 -24.31
C TYR A 380 1.52 1.70 -23.61
N ILE A 381 2.76 2.17 -23.61
CA ILE A 381 3.17 3.43 -23.00
C ILE A 381 3.77 4.31 -24.10
N ASP A 382 3.14 5.47 -24.34
CA ASP A 382 3.66 6.54 -25.17
C ASP A 382 4.21 7.63 -24.25
N SER A 383 5.42 8.12 -24.50
CA SER A 383 6.10 9.13 -23.71
C SER A 383 6.76 10.19 -24.58
N LYS A 384 6.36 11.44 -24.39
CA LYS A 384 6.96 12.59 -25.07
C LYS A 384 7.73 13.42 -24.09
N VAL A 385 9.03 13.54 -24.32
CA VAL A 385 9.94 14.34 -23.50
C VAL A 385 10.43 15.52 -24.33
N LYS A 386 10.33 16.71 -23.75
CA LYS A 386 10.82 17.94 -24.36
C LYS A 386 11.74 18.66 -23.39
N ASN A 387 12.96 18.86 -23.83
CA ASN A 387 13.98 19.62 -23.11
C ASN A 387 14.15 20.98 -23.76
N ILE A 388 14.10 22.04 -22.96
CA ILE A 388 14.37 23.41 -23.38
C ILE A 388 15.50 23.93 -22.49
N TYR A 389 16.61 24.31 -23.12
CA TYR A 389 17.72 24.96 -22.45
C TYR A 389 17.82 26.39 -22.95
N LYS A 390 17.86 27.34 -22.02
CA LYS A 390 18.15 28.75 -22.31
C LYS A 390 19.42 29.16 -21.58
N GLU A 391 20.38 29.63 -22.35
CA GLU A 391 21.65 30.19 -21.86
C GLU A 391 21.69 31.66 -22.27
N ASN A 392 21.52 32.55 -21.29
CA ASN A 392 21.23 33.97 -21.50
C ASN A 392 19.90 34.19 -22.29
N GLU A 393 19.39 35.42 -22.35
CA GLU A 393 18.04 35.68 -22.92
C GLU A 393 17.91 35.30 -24.42
N ASP A 394 19.02 35.09 -25.13
CA ASP A 394 19.06 34.98 -26.58
C ASP A 394 19.26 33.56 -27.15
N THR A 395 19.85 32.61 -26.40
CA THR A 395 20.18 31.28 -26.94
C THR A 395 19.20 30.21 -26.46
N ILE A 396 18.46 29.56 -27.39
CA ILE A 396 17.48 28.51 -27.08
C ILE A 396 17.87 27.21 -27.77
N TYR A 397 18.14 26.17 -26.99
CA TYR A 397 18.28 24.80 -27.47
C TYR A 397 17.00 24.02 -27.17
N ARG A 398 16.50 23.27 -28.16
CA ARG A 398 15.33 22.40 -28.03
C ARG A 398 15.70 20.99 -28.48
N ASP A 399 15.33 20.04 -27.65
CA ASP A 399 15.47 18.62 -27.92
C ASP A 399 14.14 17.93 -27.58
N THR A 400 13.65 17.12 -28.51
CA THR A 400 12.39 16.38 -28.34
C THR A 400 12.68 14.91 -28.56
N ILE A 401 12.33 14.11 -27.57
CA ILE A 401 12.46 12.67 -27.59
C ILE A 401 11.05 12.09 -27.53
N ASP A 402 10.67 11.38 -28.59
CA ASP A 402 9.43 10.61 -28.63
C ASP A 402 9.76 9.14 -28.37
N ARG A 403 9.03 8.53 -27.44
CA ARG A 403 9.32 7.19 -26.94
C ARG A 403 8.05 6.35 -26.86
N ASP A 404 8.06 5.26 -27.61
CA ASP A 404 7.02 4.24 -27.59
C ASP A 404 7.53 2.97 -26.93
N ASP A 405 6.94 2.60 -25.80
CA ASP A 405 7.18 1.34 -25.11
C ASP A 405 5.96 0.42 -25.21
N ASN A 406 6.19 -0.83 -25.61
CA ASN A 406 5.22 -1.91 -25.53
C ASN A 406 5.63 -2.88 -24.42
N HIS A 407 4.81 -2.97 -23.38
CA HIS A 407 4.98 -3.90 -22.28
C HIS A 407 4.02 -5.09 -22.39
N LEU A 408 4.55 -6.28 -22.17
CA LEU A 408 3.76 -7.48 -21.93
C LEU A 408 4.20 -8.07 -20.59
N THR A 409 3.26 -8.12 -19.66
CA THR A 409 3.47 -8.61 -18.30
C THR A 409 2.68 -9.90 -18.11
N GLN A 410 3.37 -10.95 -17.68
CA GLN A 410 2.77 -12.23 -17.33
C GLN A 410 3.11 -12.53 -15.88
N ILE A 411 2.10 -12.76 -15.05
CA ILE A 411 2.28 -13.04 -13.63
C ILE A 411 1.53 -14.32 -13.29
N TYR A 412 2.23 -15.27 -12.67
CA TYR A 412 1.62 -16.43 -12.02
C TYR A 412 2.00 -16.38 -10.55
N SER A 413 1.01 -16.27 -9.67
CA SER A 413 1.19 -16.17 -8.24
C SER A 413 0.34 -17.21 -7.53
N ILE A 414 0.95 -17.97 -6.63
CA ILE A 414 0.24 -18.86 -5.71
C ILE A 414 0.60 -18.42 -4.30
N LYS A 415 -0.40 -17.99 -3.55
CA LYS A 415 -0.30 -17.62 -2.14
C LYS A 415 -1.07 -18.63 -1.31
N ASN A 416 -0.41 -19.21 -0.33
CA ASN A 416 -1.01 -20.16 0.59
C ASN A 416 -0.73 -19.75 2.02
N SER A 417 -1.64 -20.06 2.92
CA SER A 417 -1.37 -19.96 4.34
C SER A 417 -2.16 -20.95 5.16
N ILE A 418 -1.51 -21.47 6.18
CA ILE A 418 -2.12 -22.21 7.27
C ILE A 418 -2.02 -21.31 8.50
N GLU A 419 -3.12 -21.19 9.23
CA GLU A 419 -3.17 -20.44 10.47
C GLU A 419 -3.63 -21.31 11.64
N TYR A 420 -3.03 -21.06 12.79
CA TYR A 420 -3.36 -21.67 14.06
C TYR A 420 -3.66 -20.57 15.09
N ILE A 421 -4.82 -20.67 15.71
CA ILE A 421 -5.42 -19.70 16.62
C ILE A 421 -5.69 -20.46 17.93
N PRO A 422 -4.65 -20.67 18.76
CA PRO A 422 -4.82 -21.43 20.00
C PRO A 422 -5.73 -20.72 21.01
N THR A 423 -5.81 -19.39 20.95
CA THR A 423 -6.63 -18.57 21.85
C THR A 423 -7.22 -17.37 21.10
N SER A 424 -8.18 -16.68 21.70
CA SER A 424 -8.72 -15.42 21.18
C SER A 424 -7.66 -14.32 20.99
N ARG A 425 -6.52 -14.41 21.70
CA ARG A 425 -5.44 -13.42 21.73
C ARG A 425 -4.20 -13.78 20.94
N THR A 426 -4.10 -15.04 20.50
CA THR A 426 -2.89 -15.58 19.87
C THR A 426 -3.20 -16.14 18.50
N LYS A 427 -2.39 -15.74 17.50
CA LYS A 427 -2.48 -16.28 16.15
C LYS A 427 -1.09 -16.54 15.61
N LEU A 428 -0.86 -17.77 15.16
CA LEU A 428 0.30 -18.18 14.38
C LEU A 428 -0.14 -18.37 12.93
N LYS A 429 0.61 -17.83 11.99
CA LYS A 429 0.34 -17.98 10.56
C LYS A 429 1.62 -18.32 9.84
N LEU A 430 1.60 -19.45 9.14
CA LEU A 430 2.61 -19.83 8.16
C LEU A 430 2.04 -19.52 6.78
N SER A 431 2.73 -18.70 6.00
CA SER A 431 2.34 -18.42 4.62
C SER A 431 3.48 -18.65 3.64
N ASN A 432 3.13 -19.12 2.45
CA ASN A 432 4.01 -19.27 1.32
C ASN A 432 3.50 -18.44 0.14
N ILE A 433 4.41 -17.74 -0.55
CA ILE A 433 4.12 -17.08 -1.82
C ILE A 433 5.08 -17.64 -2.86
N LEU A 434 4.56 -18.22 -3.93
CA LEU A 434 5.29 -18.55 -5.15
C LEU A 434 4.88 -17.55 -6.22
N LYS A 435 5.83 -16.77 -6.72
CA LYS A 435 5.58 -15.78 -7.77
C LYS A 435 6.50 -16.06 -8.95
N TYR A 436 5.94 -16.05 -10.15
CA TYR A 436 6.68 -15.99 -11.40
C TYR A 436 6.18 -14.79 -12.18
N GLU A 437 7.10 -13.91 -12.57
CA GLU A 437 6.81 -12.72 -13.35
C GLU A 437 7.69 -12.72 -14.59
N ASN A 438 7.10 -12.44 -15.74
CA ASN A 438 7.82 -12.28 -16.99
C ASN A 438 7.40 -10.94 -17.59
N TYR A 439 8.36 -10.03 -17.70
CA TYR A 439 8.18 -8.72 -18.31
C TYR A 439 8.90 -8.72 -19.65
N TYR A 440 8.18 -8.39 -20.70
CA TYR A 440 8.74 -8.13 -22.01
C TYR A 440 8.50 -6.67 -22.34
N THR A 441 9.58 -5.94 -22.64
CA THR A 441 9.51 -4.55 -23.09
C THR A 441 10.12 -4.46 -24.48
N LYS A 442 9.38 -3.89 -25.43
CA LYS A 442 9.94 -3.40 -26.69
C LYS A 442 9.92 -1.88 -26.65
N ARG A 443 11.09 -1.27 -26.79
CA ARG A 443 11.25 0.19 -26.81
C ARG A 443 11.65 0.62 -28.21
N ASP A 444 10.91 1.57 -28.76
CA ASP A 444 11.26 2.30 -29.96
C ASP A 444 11.44 3.79 -29.55
N GLU A 445 12.62 4.36 -29.82
CA GLU A 445 12.96 5.73 -29.42
C GLU A 445 13.40 6.52 -30.66
N VAL A 446 12.86 7.73 -30.79
CA VAL A 446 13.20 8.69 -31.85
C VAL A 446 13.61 10.00 -31.20
N SER A 447 14.86 10.40 -31.41
CA SER A 447 15.38 11.70 -30.95
C SER A 447 15.50 12.66 -32.12
N GLU A 448 14.81 13.80 -32.04
CA GLU A 448 15.01 14.91 -32.97
C GLU A 448 15.87 15.98 -32.31
N SER A 449 17.17 15.95 -32.62
CA SER A 449 18.07 17.06 -32.30
C SER A 449 18.23 17.98 -33.50
N SER A 450 18.24 19.29 -33.27
CA SER A 450 18.50 20.28 -34.33
C SER A 450 19.91 20.18 -34.94
N TYR A 451 20.79 19.35 -34.36
CA TYR A 451 22.20 19.23 -34.75
C TYR A 451 22.57 17.92 -35.47
N PHE A 452 21.86 16.79 -35.27
CA PHE A 452 22.38 15.47 -35.69
C PHE A 452 21.42 14.55 -36.48
N GLY A 453 20.20 14.98 -36.83
CA GLY A 453 19.26 14.15 -37.60
C GLY A 453 18.49 13.11 -36.77
N GLU A 454 17.60 12.35 -37.42
CA GLU A 454 16.77 11.32 -36.77
C GLU A 454 17.57 10.04 -36.52
N ASP A 455 17.74 9.67 -35.26
CA ASP A 455 18.24 8.38 -34.84
C ASP A 455 17.07 7.47 -34.40
N LYS A 456 17.03 6.22 -34.88
CA LYS A 456 16.03 5.22 -34.49
C LYS A 456 16.71 3.98 -33.92
N TYR A 457 16.38 3.62 -32.70
CA TYR A 457 16.85 2.38 -32.07
C TYR A 457 15.68 1.57 -31.51
N SER A 458 15.74 0.24 -31.68
CA SER A 458 14.82 -0.70 -31.03
C SER A 458 15.59 -1.56 -30.03
N SER A 459 15.03 -1.73 -28.82
CA SER A 459 15.57 -2.65 -27.83
C SER A 459 14.48 -3.54 -27.26
N LYS A 460 14.84 -4.78 -26.93
CA LYS A 460 13.96 -5.74 -26.27
C LYS A 460 14.58 -6.18 -24.97
N THR A 461 13.82 -6.08 -23.89
CA THR A 461 14.25 -6.53 -22.56
C THR A 461 13.27 -7.59 -22.06
N ARG A 462 13.81 -8.72 -21.61
CA ARG A 462 13.04 -9.76 -20.92
C ARG A 462 13.53 -9.89 -19.48
N ILE A 463 12.64 -9.76 -18.51
CA ILE A 463 12.95 -9.97 -17.09
C ILE A 463 12.08 -11.09 -16.58
N GLU A 464 12.69 -12.17 -16.10
CA GLU A 464 12.00 -13.23 -15.37
C GLU A 464 12.35 -13.14 -13.89
N ILE A 465 11.33 -13.05 -13.04
CA ILE A 465 11.48 -13.05 -11.58
C ILE A 465 10.77 -14.28 -11.04
N SER A 466 11.47 -15.07 -10.23
CA SER A 466 10.89 -16.18 -9.48
C SER A 466 11.19 -16.01 -8.00
N SER A 467 10.15 -15.91 -7.17
CA SER A 467 10.32 -15.75 -5.74
C SER A 467 9.52 -16.76 -4.92
N ILE A 468 10.12 -17.16 -3.81
CA ILE A 468 9.52 -17.97 -2.76
C ILE A 468 9.64 -17.19 -1.46
N GLU A 469 8.52 -16.84 -0.87
CA GLU A 469 8.48 -16.19 0.43
C GLU A 469 7.85 -17.14 1.44
N LEU A 470 8.54 -17.40 2.55
CA LEU A 470 8.04 -18.15 3.69
C LEU A 470 7.97 -17.23 4.89
N ASN A 471 6.76 -16.96 5.37
CA ASN A 471 6.56 -16.13 6.56
C ASN A 471 5.93 -16.93 7.68
N LEU A 472 6.56 -16.90 8.85
CA LEU A 472 5.95 -17.21 10.12
C LEU A 472 5.61 -15.89 10.81
N SER A 473 4.36 -15.70 11.18
CA SER A 473 3.95 -14.56 11.99
C SER A 473 3.17 -15.00 13.21
N GLY A 474 3.47 -14.35 14.33
CA GLY A 474 2.82 -14.52 15.62
C GLY A 474 2.22 -13.19 16.06
N ILE A 475 0.94 -13.19 16.41
CA ILE A 475 0.29 -12.09 17.09
C ILE A 475 -0.01 -12.54 18.50
N TYR A 476 0.35 -11.72 19.49
CA TYR A 476 -0.04 -11.90 20.88
C TYR A 476 -0.60 -10.59 21.44
N GLN A 477 -1.86 -10.61 21.87
CA GLN A 477 -2.53 -9.47 22.47
C GLN A 477 -2.28 -9.47 24.00
N LEU A 478 -1.50 -8.51 24.50
CA LEU A 478 -1.19 -8.38 25.93
C LEU A 478 -2.32 -7.69 26.70
N SER A 479 -2.87 -6.61 26.14
CA SER A 479 -3.93 -5.77 26.73
C SER A 479 -4.84 -5.23 25.63
N MET A 480 -5.85 -4.39 25.94
CA MET A 480 -6.71 -3.81 24.89
C MET A 480 -5.93 -2.91 23.92
N GLU A 481 -4.90 -2.26 24.44
CA GLU A 481 -4.09 -1.24 23.77
C GLU A 481 -2.74 -1.79 23.32
N THR A 482 -2.30 -2.92 23.88
CA THR A 482 -0.96 -3.48 23.63
C THR A 482 -1.01 -4.78 22.86
N LYS A 483 -0.30 -4.81 21.73
CA LYS A 483 -0.11 -6.01 20.91
C LYS A 483 1.36 -6.20 20.56
N ILE A 484 1.81 -7.44 20.68
CA ILE A 484 3.09 -7.90 20.14
C ILE A 484 2.81 -8.58 18.79
N LEU A 485 3.50 -8.13 17.77
CA LEU A 485 3.54 -8.79 16.47
C LEU A 485 4.99 -9.21 16.20
N ALA A 486 5.21 -10.52 16.16
CA ALA A 486 6.47 -11.12 15.73
C ALA A 486 6.32 -11.65 14.31
N ARG A 487 7.28 -11.36 13.44
CA ARG A 487 7.35 -11.91 12.08
C ARG A 487 8.77 -12.38 11.79
N VAL A 488 8.87 -13.59 11.26
CA VAL A 488 10.09 -14.16 10.71
C VAL A 488 9.78 -14.54 9.27
N GLY A 489 10.43 -13.86 8.33
CA GLY A 489 10.31 -14.12 6.90
C GLY A 489 11.63 -14.62 6.34
N VAL A 490 11.55 -15.61 5.45
CA VAL A 490 12.65 -15.98 4.56
C VAL A 490 12.14 -15.78 3.13
N GLN A 491 12.82 -14.92 2.38
CA GLN A 491 12.51 -14.67 0.98
C GLN A 491 13.71 -15.10 0.13
N TYR A 492 13.43 -15.94 -0.85
CA TYR A 492 14.35 -16.27 -1.92
C TYR A 492 13.79 -15.69 -3.22
N SER A 493 14.58 -14.89 -3.92
CA SER A 493 14.24 -14.35 -5.23
C SER A 493 15.37 -14.65 -6.21
N ASN A 494 15.02 -15.09 -7.40
CA ASN A 494 15.94 -15.28 -8.50
C ASN A 494 15.42 -14.49 -9.69
N GLN A 495 16.22 -13.52 -10.15
CA GLN A 495 15.92 -12.63 -11.25
C GLN A 495 16.90 -12.89 -12.39
N THR A 496 16.37 -13.12 -13.59
CA THR A 496 17.17 -13.21 -14.81
C THR A 496 16.72 -12.12 -15.78
N GLN A 497 17.66 -11.33 -16.27
CA GLN A 497 17.43 -10.29 -17.26
C GLN A 497 18.21 -10.60 -18.54
N ASP A 498 17.48 -10.66 -19.65
CA ASP A 498 18.04 -10.79 -20.99
C ASP A 498 17.79 -9.49 -21.76
N ASN A 499 18.86 -8.83 -22.17
CA ASN A 499 18.80 -7.63 -23.00
C ASN A 499 19.18 -7.99 -24.44
N PHE A 500 18.29 -7.65 -25.38
CA PHE A 500 18.50 -7.81 -26.81
C PHE A 500 18.52 -6.43 -27.46
N ARG A 501 19.66 -6.05 -28.02
CA ARG A 501 19.79 -4.90 -28.90
C ARG A 501 20.02 -5.41 -30.32
N ASP A 502 19.35 -4.81 -31.30
CA ASP A 502 19.49 -5.23 -32.70
C ASP A 502 20.97 -5.12 -33.14
N GLY A 503 21.57 -6.25 -33.52
CA GLY A 503 22.98 -6.34 -33.94
C GLY A 503 24.00 -6.71 -32.85
N GLU A 504 23.59 -6.80 -31.58
CA GLU A 504 24.47 -7.21 -30.47
C GLU A 504 24.13 -8.63 -29.98
N LYS A 505 25.14 -9.35 -29.45
CA LYS A 505 24.88 -10.63 -28.77
C LYS A 505 24.08 -10.37 -27.49
N PRO A 506 23.08 -11.20 -27.16
CA PRO A 506 22.30 -11.02 -25.95
C PRO A 506 23.21 -11.07 -24.72
N GLY A 507 23.13 -10.02 -23.90
CA GLY A 507 23.70 -10.04 -22.56
C GLY A 507 22.67 -10.63 -21.61
N SER A 508 23.02 -11.73 -20.95
CA SER A 508 22.22 -12.32 -19.87
C SER A 508 22.86 -12.02 -18.52
N PHE A 509 22.02 -11.63 -17.58
CA PHE A 509 22.40 -11.34 -16.21
C PHE A 509 21.47 -12.11 -15.27
N SER A 510 22.04 -12.74 -14.24
CA SER A 510 21.28 -13.51 -13.25
C SER A 510 21.69 -13.11 -11.85
N ASP A 511 20.73 -12.62 -11.08
CA ASP A 511 20.89 -12.26 -9.68
C ASP A 511 20.05 -13.16 -8.78
N ILE A 512 20.65 -13.56 -7.67
CA ILE A 512 20.01 -14.37 -6.64
C ILE A 512 20.06 -13.57 -5.34
N ASP A 513 18.88 -13.17 -4.86
CA ASP A 513 18.71 -12.48 -3.60
C ASP A 513 18.10 -13.43 -2.56
N THR A 514 18.73 -13.51 -1.41
CA THR A 514 18.18 -14.18 -0.23
C THR A 514 18.14 -13.20 0.92
N SER A 515 16.95 -12.97 1.47
CA SER A 515 16.78 -12.10 2.63
C SER A 515 16.08 -12.85 3.77
N ILE A 516 16.52 -12.56 4.99
CA ILE A 516 15.88 -13.01 6.23
C ILE A 516 15.43 -11.76 6.97
N THR A 517 14.13 -11.64 7.17
CA THR A 517 13.53 -10.50 7.85
C THR A 517 13.01 -10.93 9.20
N LEU A 518 13.59 -10.38 10.27
CA LEU A 518 13.03 -10.45 11.61
C LEU A 518 12.41 -9.08 11.93
N ALA A 519 11.09 -9.05 12.12
CA ALA A 519 10.39 -7.85 12.53
C ALA A 519 9.62 -8.14 13.82
N ILE A 520 9.95 -7.40 14.88
CA ILE A 520 9.18 -7.37 16.12
C ILE A 520 8.58 -5.97 16.22
N LYS A 521 7.26 -5.89 16.12
CA LYS A 521 6.53 -4.63 16.28
C LYS A 521 5.79 -4.64 17.61
N TYR A 522 5.95 -3.57 18.36
CA TYR A 522 5.24 -3.30 19.60
C TYR A 522 4.33 -2.09 19.37
N ASP A 523 3.02 -2.31 19.38
CA ASP A 523 2.03 -1.24 19.25
C ASP A 523 1.44 -0.94 20.63
N ILE A 524 1.59 0.31 21.09
CA ILE A 524 0.80 0.92 22.17
C ILE A 524 -0.20 1.84 21.46
N LEU A 525 -1.48 1.47 21.47
CA LEU A 525 -2.56 2.27 20.87
C LEU A 525 -2.96 3.45 21.75
#